data_AF-X1DGV6-F1
#
_entry.id   AF-X1DGV6-F1
#
_cell.length_a   1.000
_cell.length_b   1.000
_cell.length_c   1.000
_cell.angle_alpha   90.00
_cell.angle_beta   90.00
_cell.angle_gamma   90.00
#
_symmetry.space_group_name_H-M   'P 1'
#
loop_
_entity.id
_entity.type
_entity.pdbx_description
1 polymer ?
#
loop_
_entity_poly.entity_id
_entity_poly.type
_entity_poly.pdbx_seq_one_letter_code
_entity_poly.pdbx_strand_id
1 'polypeptide(L)' 'QKLTYKQILKIINRLPLKYKDVLILKFMEEKDYREISDILHKPMGTVATLINRAKKSLKQELKKEDI' A
#
# COMPACT_ATOMS: atom_id res chain seq x y z
N GLN A 1 -19.65 0.25 -9.04
CA GLN A 1 -18.67 -0.44 -9.90
C GLN A 1 -17.82 -1.37 -9.05
N LYS A 2 -17.53 -2.60 -9.49
CA LYS A 2 -16.55 -3.49 -8.82
C LYS A 2 -15.18 -3.24 -9.48
N LEU A 3 -14.22 -2.81 -8.68
CA LEU A 3 -12.84 -2.63 -9.14
C LEU A 3 -12.17 -4.00 -9.30
N THR A 4 -11.56 -4.27 -10.44
CA THR A 4 -10.86 -5.54 -10.64
C THR A 4 -9.50 -5.54 -9.94
N TYR A 5 -9.09 -6.70 -9.43
CA TYR A 5 -7.77 -6.88 -8.82
C TYR A 5 -6.62 -6.42 -9.74
N LYS A 6 -6.76 -6.64 -11.04
CA LYS A 6 -5.78 -6.22 -12.05
C LYS A 6 -5.65 -4.69 -12.15
N GLN A 7 -6.75 -3.95 -12.03
CA GLN A 7 -6.72 -2.48 -12.01
C GLN A 7 -6.04 -1.95 -10.75
N ILE A 8 -6.35 -2.53 -9.58
CA ILE A 8 -5.71 -2.16 -8.30
C ILE A 8 -4.20 -2.38 -8.38
N LEU A 9 -3.76 -3.54 -8.86
CA LEU A 9 -2.34 -3.84 -9.02
C LEU A 9 -1.62 -2.86 -9.94
N LYS A 10 -2.25 -2.48 -11.06
CA LYS A 10 -1.69 -1.50 -11.99
C LYS A 10 -1.46 -0.15 -11.30
N ILE A 11 -2.39 0.29 -10.47
CA ILE A 11 -2.29 1.54 -9.72
C ILE A 11 -1.23 1.42 -8.62
N ILE A 12 -1.23 0.34 -7.85
CA ILE A 12 -0.23 0.08 -6.80
C ILE A 12 1.19 0.09 -7.39
N ASN A 13 1.38 -0.47 -8.60
CA ASN A 13 2.66 -0.48 -9.29
C ASN A 13 3.16 0.91 -9.71
N ARG A 14 2.30 1.93 -9.77
CA ARG A 14 2.70 3.33 -10.02
C ARG A 14 3.07 4.08 -8.75
N LEU A 15 2.76 3.54 -7.59
CA LEU A 15 3.11 4.18 -6.33
C LEU A 15 4.62 4.07 -6.07
N PRO A 16 5.22 5.05 -5.36
CA PRO A 16 6.59 4.92 -4.87
C PRO A 16 6.81 3.59 -4.16
N LEU A 17 8.00 3.01 -4.35
CA LEU A 17 8.36 1.66 -3.83
C LEU A 17 7.97 1.49 -2.35
N LYS A 18 8.35 2.44 -1.50
CA LYS A 18 8.03 2.45 -0.06
C LYS A 18 6.53 2.35 0.28
N TYR A 19 5.64 2.79 -0.61
CA TYR A 19 4.19 2.69 -0.43
C TYR A 19 3.65 1.40 -1.01
N LYS A 20 4.20 0.95 -2.13
CA LYS A 20 3.90 -0.35 -2.71
C LYS A 20 4.19 -1.47 -1.71
N ASP A 21 5.39 -1.49 -1.14
CA ASP A 21 5.84 -2.58 -0.25
C ASP A 21 4.91 -2.75 0.95
N VAL A 22 4.56 -1.65 1.64
CA VAL A 22 3.65 -1.71 2.79
C VAL A 22 2.22 -2.09 2.42
N LEU A 23 1.76 -1.81 1.19
CA LEU A 23 0.45 -2.23 0.72
C LEU A 23 0.42 -3.72 0.37
N ILE A 24 1.46 -4.22 -0.31
CA ILE A 24 1.59 -5.64 -0.65
C ILE A 24 1.64 -6.46 0.63
N LEU A 25 2.59 -6.14 1.53
CA LEU A 25 2.74 -6.86 2.77
C LEU A 25 1.45 -6.84 3.60
N LYS A 26 0.78 -5.68 3.68
CA LYS A 26 -0.41 -5.55 4.53
C LYS A 26 -1.66 -6.25 3.98
N PHE A 27 -1.91 -6.14 2.67
CA PHE A 27 -3.20 -6.52 2.08
C PHE A 27 -3.14 -7.76 1.20
N MET A 28 -1.96 -8.15 0.71
CA MET A 28 -1.77 -9.32 -0.15
C MET A 28 -1.13 -10.47 0.62
N GLU A 29 -0.15 -10.16 1.46
CA GLU A 29 0.51 -11.14 2.33
C GLU A 29 -0.06 -11.17 3.76
N GLU A 30 -1.10 -10.37 4.02
CA GLU A 30 -1.85 -10.31 5.27
C GLU A 30 -1.02 -10.06 6.54
N LYS A 31 0.16 -9.44 6.38
CA LYS A 31 1.09 -9.16 7.48
C LYS A 31 0.55 -8.13 8.47
N ASP A 32 0.89 -8.32 9.74
CA ASP A 32 0.63 -7.31 10.76
C ASP A 32 1.72 -6.22 10.81
N TYR A 33 1.53 -5.19 11.64
CA TYR A 33 2.44 -4.05 11.71
C TYR A 33 3.82 -4.43 12.26
N ARG A 34 3.90 -5.45 13.11
CA ARG A 34 5.13 -5.96 13.70
C ARG A 34 5.89 -6.77 12.66
N GLU A 35 5.23 -7.70 11.97
CA GLU A 35 5.84 -8.46 10.88
C GLU A 35 6.37 -7.54 9.77
N ILE A 36 5.61 -6.51 9.39
CA ILE A 36 6.05 -5.51 8.40
C ILE A 36 7.24 -4.70 8.92
N SER A 37 7.24 -4.36 10.21
CA SER A 37 8.37 -3.67 10.87
C SER A 37 9.64 -4.50 10.77
N ASP A 38 9.53 -5.80 11.04
CA ASP A 38 10.64 -6.73 11.02
C ASP A 38 11.16 -6.95 9.58
N ILE A 39 10.26 -7.16 8.61
CA ILE A 39 10.62 -7.33 7.19
C ILE A 39 11.31 -6.08 6.64
N LEU A 40 10.75 -4.89 6.88
CA LEU A 40 11.26 -3.64 6.32
C LEU A 40 12.38 -3.01 7.15
N HIS A 41 12.69 -3.59 8.31
CA HIS A 41 13.64 -3.06 9.28
C HIS A 41 13.32 -1.58 9.63
N LYS A 42 12.05 -1.30 9.93
CA LYS A 42 11.54 0.05 10.25
C LYS A 42 10.68 0.02 11.50
N PRO A 43 10.75 1.04 12.38
CA PRO A 43 9.89 1.10 13.55
C PRO A 43 8.40 0.96 13.21
N MET A 44 7.63 0.27 14.06
CA MET A 44 6.18 0.10 13.86
C MET A 44 5.44 1.44 13.66
N GLY A 45 5.86 2.52 14.32
CA GLY A 45 5.30 3.86 14.11
C GLY A 45 5.57 4.41 12.70
N THR A 46 6.74 4.13 12.13
CA THR A 46 7.08 4.43 10.73
C THR A 46 6.24 3.60 9.77
N VAL A 47 6.07 2.30 10.05
CA VAL A 47 5.19 1.41 9.26
C VAL A 47 3.75 1.94 9.24
N ALA A 48 3.21 2.31 10.40
CA ALA A 48 1.86 2.87 10.48
C ALA A 48 1.71 4.18 9.69
N THR A 49 2.72 5.05 9.76
CA THR A 49 2.77 6.27 8.98
C THR A 49 2.86 5.99 7.48
N LEU A 50 3.68 5.01 7.07
CA LEU A 50 3.81 4.59 5.67
C LEU A 50 2.51 4.02 5.14
N ILE A 51 1.83 3.12 5.86
CA ILE A 51 0.55 2.55 5.46
C ILE A 51 -0.50 3.67 5.28
N ASN A 52 -0.58 4.61 6.22
CA ASN A 52 -1.50 5.74 6.12
C ASN A 52 -1.22 6.62 4.89
N ARG A 53 0.05 6.93 4.62
CA ARG A 53 0.45 7.70 3.43
C ARG A 53 0.21 6.92 2.14
N ALA A 54 0.51 5.62 2.13
CA ALA A 54 0.28 4.74 1.00
C ALA A 54 -1.19 4.65 0.62
N LYS A 55 -2.10 4.51 1.60
CA LYS A 55 -3.56 4.57 1.39
C LYS A 55 -4.01 5.90 0.79
N LYS A 56 -3.49 7.02 1.29
CA LYS A 56 -3.79 8.35 0.75
C LYS A 56 -3.32 8.50 -0.70
N SER A 57 -2.10 8.03 -0.99
CA SER A 57 -1.54 8.04 -2.34
C SER A 57 -2.35 7.16 -3.29
N LEU A 58 -2.71 5.94 -2.87
CA LEU A 58 -3.55 5.03 -3.63
C LEU A 58 -4.91 5.66 -3.95
N LYS A 59 -5.55 6.30 -2.97
CA LYS A 59 -6.83 7.01 -3.17
C LYS A 59 -6.69 8.17 -4.16
N GLN A 60 -5.58 8.89 -4.15
CA GLN A 60 -5.32 9.96 -5.12
C GLN A 60 -5.14 9.42 -6.53
N GLU A 61 -4.39 8.33 -6.70
CA GLU A 61 -4.20 7.70 -8.01
C GLU A 61 -5.49 7.07 -8.55
N LEU A 62 -6.32 6.47 -7.70
CA LEU A 62 -7.65 5.96 -8.08
C LEU A 62 -8.54 7.07 -8.65
N LYS A 63 -8.58 8.23 -7.98
CA LYS A 63 -9.32 9.40 -8.46
C LYS A 63 -8.82 9.93 -9.81
N LYS A 64 -7.52 9.77 -10.12
CA LYS A 64 -6.95 10.20 -11.41
C LYS A 64 -7.30 9.26 -12.55
N GLU A 65 -7.48 7.96 -12.28
CA GLU A 65 -7.94 7.00 -13.30
C GLU A 65 -9.47 7.03 -13.52
N ASP A 66 -10.19 8.00 -12.92
CA ASP A 66 -11.65 8.16 -13.01
C ASP A 66 -12.42 6.91 -12.54
N ILE A 67 -11.89 6.30 -11.47
CA ILE A 67 -12.43 5.11 -10.80
C ILE A 67 -13.11 5.51 -9.48
#